data_AF-A0A7C5QDW9-F1
#
_entry.id   AF-A0A7C5QDW9-F1
#
_cell.length_a   1.000
_cell.length_b   1.000
_cell.length_c   1.000
_cell.angle_alpha   90.00
_cell.angle_beta   90.00
_cell.angle_gamma   90.00
#
_symmetry.space_group_name_H-M   'P 1'
#
loop_
_entity.id
_entity.type
_entity.pdbx_description
1 polymer ?
#
loop_
_entity_poly.entity_id
_entity_poly.type
_entity_poly.pdbx_seq_one_letter_code
_entity_poly.pdbx_strand_id
1 'polypeptide(L)'
;MTWRRSELKREQSRKYFWLQRLRIFSQIIFFGLFFFLFLKTHYSGEDYLRTTVERFFHFDPLLALTTLIASRIIFAALILSVITLVATLLLGRFVCGWLCPLGALHQFFSFLFKKSKLLKPKRDDRMSLASKYLILVLILASALLTVNLVGYLDPLSFLYRSFAVYVAPLLHLISSHFSRLAYSAGLKDLGQTFNQIGSNLALNNVFQNALIIGLLFLAALLLNAWKERFWCRYICPAGALLALFSRFNLFKLQIDSEKCIHCHLCSIHCETNARPYPADEWRSSECIYCETCAAICPTGAINFPLKWQPVKIKGIDLNRRKLLLTSLTGLFIVPIFKITSHRQRAFPALIRPPGALPEEEFLAKCVKCGECLKVCPTNGLQPALSEAGPEGLWTPVLVPRVGYCEYYCSLCTQVCPTGAIKELTVEEKVTVKIGTAWVDKTRCLPYALGKQCIVCEEHCPVSPKAIKLIQVETLTPEGKIASNLAPFVDVNTCIGCGICENKCVVADLPAIRVTSVGEHRSQKNRLVLPTVEENENS
;
A
#
# COMPACT_ATOMS: atom_id res chain seq x y z
N MET A 1 -28.02 10.29 39.63
CA MET A 1 -27.77 11.75 39.56
C MET A 1 -27.54 12.18 38.12
N THR A 2 -28.58 12.67 37.47
CA THR A 2 -28.53 13.32 36.15
C THR A 2 -28.10 14.77 36.34
N TRP A 3 -26.80 15.04 36.21
CA TRP A 3 -26.28 16.41 36.25
C TRP A 3 -26.82 17.18 35.04
N ARG A 4 -27.73 18.15 35.28
CA ARG A 4 -28.17 19.11 34.26
C ARG A 4 -26.97 19.95 33.83
N ARG A 5 -26.77 20.06 32.51
CA ARG A 5 -25.63 20.72 31.85
C ARG A 5 -25.52 22.23 32.13
N SER A 6 -26.47 22.81 32.87
CA SER A 6 -26.71 24.26 33.00
C SER A 6 -26.07 24.94 34.22
N GLU A 7 -25.50 24.20 35.19
CA GLU A 7 -25.06 24.80 36.47
C GLU A 7 -23.54 24.77 36.73
N LEU A 8 -22.74 24.14 35.86
CA LEU A 8 -21.28 24.16 36.00
C LEU A 8 -20.71 25.42 35.31
N LYS A 9 -20.25 26.40 36.09
CA LYS A 9 -19.30 27.42 35.59
C LYS A 9 -18.11 26.67 34.98
N ARG A 10 -18.01 26.66 33.65
CA ARG A 10 -16.96 25.94 32.92
C ARG A 10 -15.63 26.69 33.04
N GLU A 11 -14.77 26.24 33.93
CA GLU A 11 -13.35 26.63 33.97
C GLU A 11 -12.54 25.74 33.01
N GLN A 12 -12.99 25.66 31.76
CA GLN A 12 -12.25 24.92 30.74
C GLN A 12 -10.89 25.59 30.50
N SER A 13 -9.84 24.78 30.48
CA SER A 13 -8.49 25.28 30.21
C SER A 13 -8.38 25.76 28.76
N ARG A 14 -8.27 27.08 28.57
CA ARG A 14 -8.03 27.71 27.26
C ARG A 14 -6.79 27.13 26.57
N LYS A 15 -5.75 26.79 27.34
CA LYS A 15 -4.51 26.17 26.85
C LYS A 15 -4.78 24.87 26.10
N TYR A 16 -5.49 23.91 26.70
CA TYR A 16 -5.71 22.59 26.07
C TYR A 16 -6.75 22.65 24.95
N PHE A 17 -7.68 23.59 25.00
CA PHE A 17 -8.56 23.88 23.86
C PHE A 17 -7.76 24.30 22.61
N TRP A 18 -6.79 25.20 22.78
CA TRP A 18 -5.90 25.62 21.69
C TRP A 18 -4.97 24.50 21.23
N LEU A 19 -4.39 23.70 22.15
CA LEU A 19 -3.57 22.54 21.78
C LEU A 19 -4.36 21.50 20.98
N GLN A 20 -5.62 21.24 21.35
CA GLN A 20 -6.49 20.35 20.59
C GLN A 20 -6.73 20.87 19.16
N ARG A 21 -6.93 22.18 18.98
CA ARG A 21 -7.06 22.81 17.65
C ARG A 21 -5.77 22.75 16.84
N LEU A 22 -4.63 23.05 17.48
CA LEU A 22 -3.32 22.97 16.85
C LEU A 22 -3.04 21.55 16.33
N ARG A 23 -3.41 20.53 17.11
CA ARG A 23 -3.34 19.13 16.68
C ARG A 23 -4.19 18.84 15.45
N ILE A 24 -5.46 19.27 15.44
CA ILE A 24 -6.35 19.08 14.28
C ILE A 24 -5.76 19.77 13.05
N PHE A 25 -5.25 20.99 13.22
CA PHE A 25 -4.58 21.73 12.16
C PHE A 25 -3.35 20.99 11.64
N SER A 26 -2.51 20.46 12.53
CA SER A 26 -1.36 19.61 12.17
C SER A 26 -1.80 18.38 11.38
N GLN A 27 -2.84 17.67 11.81
CA GLN A 27 -3.38 16.52 11.07
C GLN A 27 -3.87 16.90 9.67
N ILE A 28 -4.54 18.05 9.52
CA ILE A 28 -4.99 18.55 8.22
C ILE A 28 -3.79 18.85 7.33
N ILE A 29 -2.74 19.49 7.86
CA ILE A 29 -1.51 19.76 7.12
C ILE A 29 -0.84 18.46 6.65
N PHE A 30 -0.61 17.50 7.55
CA PHE A 30 0.09 16.26 7.19
C PHE A 30 -0.74 15.37 6.27
N PHE A 31 -2.06 15.30 6.46
CA PHE A 31 -2.96 14.62 5.54
C PHE A 31 -2.99 15.31 4.17
N GLY A 32 -3.06 16.64 4.15
CA GLY A 32 -3.00 17.46 2.93
C GLY A 32 -1.66 17.30 2.20
N LEU A 33 -0.55 17.26 2.93
CA LEU A 33 0.78 17.00 2.37
C LEU A 33 0.88 15.58 1.80
N PHE A 34 0.41 14.56 2.53
CA PHE A 34 0.35 13.19 2.03
C PHE A 34 -0.47 13.10 0.75
N PHE A 35 -1.64 13.73 0.71
CA PHE A 35 -2.50 13.74 -0.48
C PHE A 35 -1.91 14.56 -1.63
N PHE A 36 -1.27 15.69 -1.34
CA PHE A 36 -0.57 16.50 -2.35
C PHE A 36 0.57 15.71 -3.00
N LEU A 37 1.41 15.05 -2.19
CA LEU A 37 2.46 14.17 -2.69
C LEU A 37 1.88 12.97 -3.45
N PHE A 38 0.75 12.42 -2.97
CA PHE A 38 0.04 11.35 -3.67
C PHE A 38 -0.34 11.81 -5.06
N LEU A 39 -1.00 12.96 -5.20
CA LEU A 39 -1.33 13.52 -6.51
C LEU A 39 -0.09 13.75 -7.36
N LYS A 40 1.01 14.27 -6.81
CA LYS A 40 2.27 14.46 -7.56
C LYS A 40 2.97 13.16 -7.97
N THR A 41 2.65 12.03 -7.34
CA THR A 41 3.19 10.71 -7.69
C THR A 41 2.38 10.12 -8.86
N HIS A 42 2.47 10.77 -10.02
CA HIS A 42 1.94 10.32 -11.30
C HIS A 42 2.93 10.67 -12.41
N TYR A 43 2.80 10.05 -13.59
CA TYR A 43 3.59 10.42 -14.75
C TYR A 43 3.22 11.83 -15.23
N SER A 44 4.17 12.76 -15.26
CA SER A 44 3.96 14.16 -15.67
C SER A 44 4.40 14.46 -17.11
N GLY A 45 4.76 13.44 -17.90
CA GLY A 45 5.35 13.61 -19.22
C GLY A 45 6.89 13.51 -19.24
N GLU A 46 7.53 13.44 -18.07
CA GLU A 46 8.97 13.23 -17.91
C GLU A 46 9.21 11.90 -17.18
N ASP A 47 10.32 11.22 -17.48
CA ASP A 47 10.71 9.95 -16.84
C ASP A 47 11.50 10.16 -15.53
N TYR A 48 11.22 11.24 -14.79
CA TYR A 48 11.87 11.53 -13.52
C TYR A 48 10.92 12.11 -12.49
N LEU A 49 10.86 11.48 -11.32
CA LEU A 49 10.01 11.92 -10.21
C LEU A 49 10.83 12.67 -9.16
N ARG A 50 10.73 14.00 -9.14
CA ARG A 50 11.46 14.84 -8.17
C ARG A 50 11.01 14.65 -6.71
N THR A 51 9.74 14.32 -6.48
CA THR A 51 9.18 14.23 -5.13
C THR A 51 7.99 13.27 -5.09
N THR A 52 8.12 12.24 -4.27
CA THR A 52 7.23 11.08 -4.17
C THR A 52 6.70 10.94 -2.75
N VAL A 53 5.59 10.20 -2.57
CA VAL A 53 5.04 9.91 -1.24
C VAL A 53 5.94 9.00 -0.40
N GLU A 54 6.83 8.23 -1.04
CA GLU A 54 7.76 7.29 -0.41
C GLU A 54 8.50 7.87 0.81
N ARG A 55 8.75 9.19 0.83
CA ARG A 55 9.37 9.89 1.97
C ARG A 55 8.62 9.67 3.29
N PHE A 56 7.29 9.55 3.27
CA PHE A 56 6.50 9.22 4.47
C PHE A 56 6.82 7.81 4.99
N PHE A 57 7.08 6.86 4.08
CA PHE A 57 7.41 5.47 4.44
C PHE A 57 8.78 5.37 5.10
N HIS A 58 9.73 6.25 4.75
CA HIS A 58 11.04 6.31 5.39
C HIS A 58 10.98 6.69 6.89
N PHE A 59 9.91 7.36 7.32
CA PHE A 59 9.65 7.67 8.74
C PHE A 59 8.87 6.58 9.47
N ASP A 60 8.56 5.44 8.83
CA ASP A 60 7.83 4.34 9.45
C ASP A 60 8.77 3.31 10.11
N PRO A 61 8.84 3.26 11.46
CA PRO A 61 9.72 2.33 12.15
C PRO A 61 9.26 0.88 12.09
N LEU A 62 7.98 0.60 11.83
CA LEU A 62 7.51 -0.77 11.64
C LEU A 62 8.04 -1.32 10.32
N LEU A 63 7.97 -0.53 9.24
CA LEU A 63 8.53 -0.92 7.96
C LEU A 63 10.04 -1.11 8.05
N ALA A 64 10.76 -0.16 8.68
CA ALA A 64 12.20 -0.26 8.92
C ALA A 64 12.57 -1.55 9.65
N LEU A 65 11.89 -1.86 10.75
CA LEU A 65 12.18 -3.04 11.57
C LEU A 65 11.85 -4.34 10.83
N THR A 66 10.68 -4.44 10.20
CA THR A 66 10.24 -5.67 9.55
C THR A 66 11.04 -5.98 8.29
N THR A 67 11.36 -4.97 7.47
CA THR A 67 12.23 -5.14 6.30
C THR A 67 13.66 -5.51 6.69
N LEU A 68 14.21 -4.92 7.75
CA LEU A 68 15.50 -5.31 8.30
C LEU A 68 15.51 -6.79 8.74
N ILE A 69 14.49 -7.23 9.48
CA ILE A 69 14.39 -8.61 9.95
C ILE A 69 14.20 -9.58 8.78
N ALA A 70 13.30 -9.27 7.84
CA ALA A 70 12.95 -10.17 6.75
C ALA A 70 14.06 -10.27 5.70
N SER A 71 14.70 -9.15 5.34
CA SER A 71 15.75 -9.10 4.30
C SER A 71 17.17 -9.23 4.84
N ARG A 72 17.37 -9.12 6.15
CA ARG A 72 18.69 -9.14 6.83
C ARG A 72 19.63 -8.01 6.38
N ILE A 73 19.10 -6.94 5.79
CA ILE A 73 19.86 -5.79 5.28
C ILE A 73 19.30 -4.49 5.88
N ILE A 74 20.18 -3.55 6.23
CA ILE A 74 19.80 -2.20 6.67
C ILE A 74 19.72 -1.30 5.45
N PHE A 75 18.53 -0.72 5.20
CA PHE A 75 18.33 0.24 4.13
C PHE A 75 18.57 1.67 4.64
N ALA A 76 19.50 2.40 4.03
CA ALA A 76 19.91 3.73 4.52
C ALA A 76 18.75 4.72 4.64
N ALA A 77 17.80 4.69 3.69
CA ALA A 77 16.64 5.57 3.72
C ALA A 77 15.73 5.33 4.94
N LEU A 78 15.69 4.11 5.48
CA LEU A 78 14.87 3.76 6.65
C LEU A 78 15.50 4.21 7.98
N ILE A 79 16.72 4.75 7.97
CA ILE A 79 17.34 5.36 9.15
C ILE A 79 16.52 6.56 9.65
N LEU A 80 15.80 7.25 8.75
CA LEU A 80 14.91 8.35 9.13
C LEU A 80 13.81 7.94 10.11
N SER A 81 13.42 6.65 10.14
CA SER A 81 12.46 6.12 11.11
C SER A 81 12.95 6.22 12.56
N VAL A 82 14.26 6.35 12.79
CA VAL A 82 14.84 6.60 14.13
C VAL A 82 14.33 7.93 14.69
N ILE A 83 14.08 8.94 13.84
CA ILE A 83 13.51 10.22 14.26
C ILE A 83 12.12 9.99 14.88
N THR A 84 11.29 9.16 14.26
CA THR A 84 9.97 8.79 14.78
C THR A 84 10.06 8.02 16.10
N LEU A 85 11.04 7.13 16.25
CA LEU A 85 11.28 6.39 17.50
C LEU A 85 11.75 7.31 18.63
N VAL A 86 12.70 8.20 18.37
CA VAL A 86 13.19 9.20 19.33
C VAL A 86 12.07 10.16 19.73
N ALA A 87 11.32 10.69 18.76
CA ALA A 87 10.14 11.50 19.04
C ALA A 87 9.12 10.73 19.88
N THR A 88 8.93 9.44 19.63
CA THR A 88 8.02 8.59 20.41
C THR A 88 8.50 8.33 21.83
N LEU A 89 9.82 8.15 22.00
CA LEU A 89 10.45 7.98 23.30
C LEU A 89 10.25 9.22 24.18
N LEU A 90 10.41 10.42 23.60
CA LEU A 90 10.33 11.69 24.31
C LEU A 90 8.88 12.16 24.52
N LEU A 91 8.07 12.14 23.46
CA LEU A 91 6.73 12.74 23.42
C LEU A 91 5.60 11.70 23.56
N GLY A 92 5.92 10.41 23.64
CA GLY A 92 4.94 9.33 23.58
C GLY A 92 4.42 9.12 22.17
N ARG A 93 3.24 8.49 22.01
CA ARG A 93 2.67 8.20 20.68
C ARG A 93 2.04 9.42 19.99
N PHE A 94 2.69 10.57 20.12
CA PHE A 94 2.31 11.84 19.52
C PHE A 94 2.15 11.74 17.99
N VAL A 95 3.05 11.02 17.32
CA VAL A 95 3.03 10.82 15.86
C VAL A 95 1.69 10.24 15.36
N CYS A 96 1.11 9.28 16.10
CA CYS A 96 -0.21 8.71 15.76
C CYS A 96 -1.37 9.70 15.92
N GLY A 97 -1.22 10.72 16.77
CA GLY A 97 -2.25 11.72 17.07
C GLY A 97 -2.15 13.00 16.22
N TRP A 98 -0.95 13.33 15.73
CA TRP A 98 -0.65 14.61 15.11
C TRP A 98 -0.21 14.50 13.64
N LEU A 99 0.56 13.46 13.28
CA LEU A 99 1.20 13.36 11.96
C LEU A 99 0.59 12.27 11.07
N CYS A 100 0.11 11.16 11.64
CA CYS A 100 -0.34 9.99 10.88
C CYS A 100 -1.58 10.29 9.99
N PRO A 101 -1.47 10.18 8.64
CA PRO A 101 -2.59 10.46 7.73
C PRO A 101 -3.76 9.49 7.92
N LEU A 102 -3.49 8.19 8.11
CA LEU A 102 -4.55 7.20 8.38
C LEU A 102 -5.25 7.49 9.72
N GLY A 103 -4.50 7.93 10.72
CA GLY A 103 -5.05 8.35 12.02
C GLY A 103 -5.98 9.56 11.91
N ALA A 104 -5.61 10.56 11.09
CA ALA A 104 -6.45 11.72 10.78
C ALA A 104 -7.75 11.29 10.07
N LEU A 105 -7.66 10.38 9.10
CA LEU A 105 -8.82 9.85 8.39
C LEU A 105 -9.79 9.13 9.33
N HIS A 106 -9.30 8.22 10.17
CA HIS A 106 -10.16 7.53 11.14
C HIS A 106 -10.78 8.47 12.18
N GLN A 107 -10.06 9.52 12.57
CA GLN A 107 -10.64 10.54 13.44
C GLN A 107 -11.77 11.31 12.74
N PHE A 108 -11.60 11.68 11.48
CA PHE A 108 -12.62 12.36 10.69
C PHE A 108 -13.91 11.51 10.60
N PHE A 109 -13.79 10.21 10.28
CA PHE A 109 -14.94 9.30 10.26
C PHE A 109 -15.56 9.10 11.64
N SER A 110 -14.75 8.99 12.69
CA SER A 110 -15.25 8.92 14.07
C SER A 110 -16.05 10.18 14.44
N PHE A 111 -15.59 11.37 14.02
CA PHE A 111 -16.33 12.62 14.19
C PHE A 111 -17.65 12.62 13.41
N LEU A 112 -17.63 12.20 12.15
CA LEU A 112 -18.83 12.12 11.30
C LEU A 112 -19.89 11.20 11.92
N PHE A 113 -19.49 10.01 12.39
CA PHE A 113 -20.42 9.05 13.02
C PHE A 113 -20.95 9.49 14.38
N LYS A 114 -20.19 10.29 15.15
CA LYS A 114 -20.72 10.95 16.36
C LYS A 114 -21.78 11.98 15.99
N LYS A 115 -21.52 12.79 14.96
CA LYS A 115 -22.44 13.84 14.51
C LYS A 115 -23.75 13.25 13.99
N SER A 116 -23.70 12.13 13.26
CA SER A 116 -24.87 11.39 12.79
C SER A 116 -25.53 10.50 13.85
N LYS A 117 -25.05 10.50 15.10
CA LYS A 117 -25.53 9.66 16.22
C LYS A 117 -25.40 8.14 16.00
N LEU A 118 -24.70 7.71 14.94
CA LEU A 118 -24.40 6.29 14.67
C LEU A 118 -23.38 5.73 15.67
N LEU A 119 -22.45 6.56 16.15
CA LEU A 119 -21.51 6.21 17.21
C LEU A 119 -21.94 6.82 18.55
N LYS A 120 -22.14 5.96 19.55
CA LYS A 120 -22.42 6.37 20.95
C LYS A 120 -21.25 5.95 21.84
N PRO A 121 -20.35 6.88 22.22
CA PRO A 121 -19.22 6.55 23.08
C PRO A 121 -19.73 6.04 24.43
N LYS A 122 -19.22 4.88 24.87
CA LYS A 122 -19.60 4.26 26.13
C LYS A 122 -18.57 4.61 27.22
N ARG A 123 -19.03 4.74 28.47
CA ARG A 123 -18.19 4.99 29.64
C ARG A 123 -17.14 3.90 29.85
N ASP A 124 -17.52 2.65 29.61
CA ASP A 124 -16.66 1.49 29.82
C ASP A 124 -16.50 0.71 28.51
N ASP A 125 -15.29 0.72 27.97
CA ASP A 125 -14.92 -0.13 26.85
C ASP A 125 -14.13 -1.34 27.39
N ARG A 126 -14.82 -2.48 27.47
CA ARG A 126 -14.27 -3.76 27.96
C ARG A 126 -13.52 -4.55 26.88
N MET A 127 -13.51 -4.09 25.63
CA MET A 127 -12.82 -4.79 24.55
C MET A 127 -11.31 -4.72 24.76
N SER A 128 -10.65 -5.86 24.60
CA SER A 128 -9.21 -5.96 24.83
C SER A 128 -8.43 -5.22 23.75
N LEU A 129 -7.47 -4.39 24.18
CA LEU A 129 -6.52 -3.71 23.29
C LEU A 129 -5.35 -4.63 22.87
N ALA A 130 -5.36 -5.90 23.31
CA ALA A 130 -4.29 -6.86 23.04
C ALA A 130 -4.14 -7.21 21.55
N SER A 131 -5.23 -7.15 20.76
CA SER A 131 -5.25 -7.65 19.38
C SER A 131 -4.16 -7.05 18.49
N LYS A 132 -3.92 -5.73 18.54
CA LYS A 132 -2.85 -5.09 17.75
C LYS A 132 -1.44 -5.51 18.17
N TYR A 133 -1.24 -5.89 19.43
CA TYR A 133 0.05 -6.41 19.91
C TYR A 133 0.24 -7.86 19.46
N LEU A 134 -0.83 -8.66 19.46
CA LEU A 134 -0.80 -10.00 18.91
C LEU A 134 -0.52 -9.97 17.40
N ILE A 135 -1.12 -9.04 16.66
CA ILE A 135 -0.83 -8.79 15.25
C ILE A 135 0.65 -8.40 15.06
N LEU A 136 1.18 -7.50 15.89
CA LEU A 136 2.60 -7.12 15.83
C LEU A 136 3.51 -8.33 16.07
N VAL A 137 3.25 -9.14 17.10
CA VAL A 137 4.02 -10.36 17.39
C VAL A 137 3.97 -11.32 16.20
N LEU A 138 2.81 -11.51 15.60
CA LEU A 138 2.64 -12.36 14.43
C LEU A 138 3.46 -11.85 13.23
N ILE A 139 3.44 -10.55 12.95
CA ILE A 139 4.22 -9.94 11.85
C ILE A 139 5.73 -10.07 12.11
N LEU A 140 6.19 -9.84 13.34
CA LEU A 140 7.61 -9.98 13.68
C LEU A 140 8.07 -11.45 13.62
N ALA A 141 7.23 -12.38 14.10
CA ALA A 141 7.50 -13.81 14.04
C ALA A 141 7.56 -14.32 12.59
N SER A 142 6.65 -13.87 11.72
CA SER A 142 6.67 -14.25 10.29
C SER A 142 7.88 -13.63 9.57
N ALA A 143 8.23 -12.38 9.90
CA ALA A 143 9.38 -11.70 9.32
C ALA A 143 10.71 -12.41 9.64
N LEU A 144 10.86 -12.99 10.83
CA LEU A 144 12.05 -13.78 11.19
C LEU A 144 12.29 -14.95 10.23
N LEU A 145 11.21 -15.51 9.69
CA LEU A 145 11.22 -16.59 8.71
C LEU A 145 11.07 -16.06 7.26
N THR A 146 11.48 -14.81 7.02
CA THR A 146 11.48 -14.11 5.72
C THR A 146 10.11 -13.87 5.08
N VAL A 147 9.00 -14.04 5.81
CA VAL A 147 7.64 -13.75 5.30
C VAL A 147 7.20 -12.37 5.75
N ASN A 148 7.16 -11.43 4.81
CA ASN A 148 6.84 -10.05 5.11
C ASN A 148 5.32 -9.75 5.01
N LEU A 149 4.64 -9.91 6.15
CA LEU A 149 3.21 -9.62 6.30
C LEU A 149 2.89 -8.14 6.58
N VAL A 150 3.91 -7.30 6.76
CA VAL A 150 3.70 -5.90 7.17
C VAL A 150 2.84 -5.13 6.16
N GLY A 151 3.01 -5.40 4.86
CA GLY A 151 2.34 -4.69 3.78
C GLY A 151 0.81 -4.81 3.75
N TYR A 152 0.22 -5.73 4.51
CA TYR A 152 -1.23 -5.85 4.63
C TYR A 152 -1.82 -4.87 5.65
N LEU A 153 -1.10 -4.62 6.76
CA LEU A 153 -1.63 -3.93 7.95
C LEU A 153 -0.85 -2.68 8.35
N ASP A 154 0.27 -2.41 7.69
CA ASP A 154 0.98 -1.15 7.79
C ASP A 154 0.06 0.03 7.44
N PRO A 155 -0.07 1.06 8.30
CA PRO A 155 -1.05 2.13 8.09
C PRO A 155 -0.78 2.96 6.83
N LEU A 156 0.48 3.17 6.45
CA LEU A 156 0.83 3.98 5.26
C LEU A 156 0.64 3.17 3.98
N SER A 157 1.11 1.92 3.96
CA SER A 157 0.95 0.99 2.83
C SER A 157 -0.52 0.69 2.57
N PHE A 158 -1.30 0.45 3.62
CA PHE A 158 -2.74 0.22 3.52
C PHE A 158 -3.48 1.45 2.98
N LEU A 159 -3.14 2.65 3.48
CA LEU A 159 -3.75 3.90 3.02
C LEU A 159 -3.40 4.17 1.55
N TYR A 160 -2.11 4.16 1.19
CA TYR A 160 -1.67 4.46 -0.16
C TYR A 160 -2.27 3.46 -1.17
N ARG A 161 -2.16 2.15 -0.92
CA ARG A 161 -2.70 1.12 -1.83
C ARG A 161 -4.18 1.31 -2.06
N SER A 162 -4.95 1.55 -0.99
CA SER A 162 -6.40 1.76 -1.10
C SER A 162 -6.72 3.00 -1.92
N PHE A 163 -5.95 4.07 -1.76
CA PHE A 163 -6.12 5.29 -2.55
C PHE A 163 -5.73 5.09 -4.02
N ALA A 164 -4.59 4.48 -4.30
CA ALA A 164 -4.08 4.25 -5.65
C ALA A 164 -4.96 3.29 -6.45
N VAL A 165 -5.36 2.18 -5.84
CA VAL A 165 -6.01 1.06 -6.54
C VAL A 165 -7.53 1.20 -6.59
N TYR A 166 -8.14 1.88 -5.61
CA TYR A 166 -9.60 1.98 -5.51
C TYR A 166 -10.12 3.41 -5.49
N VAL A 167 -9.70 4.25 -4.53
CA VAL A 167 -10.32 5.58 -4.33
C VAL A 167 -10.08 6.49 -5.54
N ALA A 168 -8.85 6.57 -6.06
CA ALA A 168 -8.54 7.45 -7.18
C ALA A 168 -9.26 7.02 -8.48
N PRO A 169 -9.22 5.75 -8.91
CA PRO A 169 -10.04 5.28 -10.03
C PRO A 169 -11.54 5.51 -9.84
N LEU A 170 -12.08 5.28 -8.63
CA LEU A 170 -13.49 5.54 -8.33
C LEU A 170 -13.84 7.03 -8.50
N LEU A 171 -13.00 7.92 -7.98
CA LEU A 171 -13.18 9.37 -8.15
C LEU A 171 -13.05 9.78 -9.62
N HIS A 172 -12.15 9.18 -10.39
CA HIS A 172 -12.07 9.40 -11.84
C HIS A 172 -13.36 8.97 -12.55
N LEU A 173 -13.92 7.80 -12.22
CA LEU A 173 -15.19 7.33 -12.78
C LEU A 173 -16.33 8.29 -12.45
N ILE A 174 -16.43 8.74 -11.20
CA ILE A 174 -17.42 9.73 -10.76
C ILE A 174 -17.25 11.03 -11.54
N SER A 175 -16.03 11.56 -11.63
CA SER A 175 -15.71 12.77 -12.40
C SER A 175 -16.05 12.62 -13.88
N SER A 176 -15.77 11.48 -14.49
CA SER A 176 -16.12 11.21 -15.90
C SER A 176 -17.64 11.15 -16.14
N HIS A 177 -18.39 10.68 -15.15
CA HIS A 177 -19.86 10.66 -15.20
C HIS A 177 -20.42 12.08 -15.10
N PHE A 178 -19.96 12.88 -14.14
CA PHE A 178 -20.35 14.29 -14.02
C PHE A 178 -19.92 15.13 -15.22
N SER A 179 -18.75 14.85 -15.79
CA SER A 179 -18.29 15.49 -17.03
C SER A 179 -19.26 15.25 -18.18
N ARG A 180 -19.67 13.98 -18.40
CA ARG A 180 -20.68 13.62 -19.43
C ARG A 180 -22.03 14.28 -19.17
N LEU A 181 -22.49 14.32 -17.92
CA LEU A 181 -23.74 15.01 -17.55
C LEU A 181 -23.66 16.51 -17.85
N ALA A 182 -22.56 17.17 -17.47
CA ALA A 182 -22.37 18.59 -17.74
C ALA A 182 -22.33 18.89 -19.25
N TYR A 183 -21.65 18.06 -20.04
CA TYR A 183 -21.68 18.19 -21.51
C TYR A 183 -23.08 18.00 -22.08
N SER A 184 -23.85 17.02 -21.59
CA SER A 184 -25.24 16.79 -22.03
C SER A 184 -26.19 17.94 -21.67
N ALA A 185 -25.88 18.69 -20.60
CA ALA A 185 -26.63 19.87 -20.16
C ALA A 185 -26.15 21.19 -20.82
N GLY A 186 -25.20 21.13 -21.76
CA GLY A 186 -24.66 22.31 -22.44
C GLY A 186 -23.61 23.11 -21.64
N LEU A 187 -23.20 22.63 -20.47
CA LEU A 187 -22.25 23.30 -19.57
C LEU A 187 -20.80 22.87 -19.87
N LYS A 188 -20.24 23.39 -20.97
CA LYS A 188 -18.92 22.97 -21.49
C LYS A 188 -17.77 23.17 -20.51
N ASP A 189 -17.70 24.32 -19.83
CA ASP A 189 -16.61 24.66 -18.90
C ASP A 189 -16.62 23.76 -17.66
N LEU A 190 -17.82 23.47 -17.14
CA LEU A 190 -17.99 22.51 -16.04
C LEU A 190 -17.61 21.09 -16.48
N GLY A 191 -18.00 20.69 -17.70
CA GLY A 191 -17.61 19.41 -18.28
C GLY A 191 -16.10 19.24 -18.37
N GLN A 192 -15.38 20.26 -18.82
CA GLN A 192 -13.91 20.28 -18.89
C GLN A 192 -13.29 20.23 -17.49
N THR A 193 -13.82 21.00 -16.54
CA THR A 193 -13.33 21.02 -15.16
C THR A 193 -13.40 19.64 -14.52
N PHE A 194 -14.54 18.94 -14.65
CA PHE A 194 -14.68 17.57 -14.14
C PHE A 194 -13.72 16.59 -14.81
N ASN A 195 -13.50 16.72 -16.12
CA ASN A 195 -12.55 15.87 -16.83
C ASN A 195 -11.12 16.07 -16.31
N GLN A 196 -10.68 17.32 -16.17
CA GLN A 196 -9.35 17.67 -15.68
C GLN A 196 -9.13 17.24 -14.22
N ILE A 197 -10.15 17.36 -13.36
CA ILE A 197 -10.11 16.81 -12.00
C ILE A 197 -9.90 15.29 -12.07
N GLY A 198 -10.68 14.59 -12.90
CA GLY A 198 -10.55 13.14 -13.08
C GLY A 198 -9.15 12.73 -13.51
N SER A 199 -8.58 13.37 -14.54
CA SER A 199 -7.26 13.00 -15.08
C SER A 199 -6.11 13.28 -14.12
N ASN A 200 -6.18 14.35 -13.32
CA ASN A 200 -5.19 14.66 -12.28
C ASN A 200 -5.20 13.66 -11.11
N LEU A 201 -6.34 13.00 -10.85
CA LEU A 201 -6.45 12.01 -9.77
C LEU A 201 -5.92 10.65 -10.16
N ALA A 202 -6.24 10.21 -11.38
CA ALA A 202 -5.85 8.90 -11.89
C ALA A 202 -5.62 8.96 -13.40
N LEU A 203 -4.38 8.64 -13.81
CA LEU A 203 -4.06 8.27 -15.19
C LEU A 203 -4.51 6.84 -15.48
N ASN A 204 -4.44 5.99 -14.46
CA ASN A 204 -4.77 4.57 -14.49
C ASN A 204 -6.16 4.34 -13.91
N ASN A 205 -7.05 3.76 -14.70
CA ASN A 205 -8.46 3.64 -14.33
C ASN A 205 -8.88 2.21 -13.98
N VAL A 206 -8.03 1.22 -14.25
CA VAL A 206 -8.39 -0.18 -14.10
C VAL A 206 -7.32 -0.89 -13.30
N PHE A 207 -7.73 -1.39 -12.14
CA PHE A 207 -6.93 -2.33 -11.38
C PHE A 207 -7.71 -3.61 -11.12
N GLN A 208 -7.04 -4.74 -11.36
CA GLN A 208 -7.52 -6.03 -10.91
C GLN A 208 -7.68 -6.00 -9.37
N ASN A 209 -8.69 -6.68 -8.84
CA ASN A 209 -8.94 -6.78 -7.40
C ASN A 209 -9.22 -5.45 -6.68
N ALA A 210 -9.48 -4.35 -7.41
CA ALA A 210 -9.80 -3.05 -6.83
C ALA A 210 -11.00 -3.12 -5.87
N LEU A 211 -12.01 -3.92 -6.20
CA LEU A 211 -13.19 -4.13 -5.35
C LEU A 211 -12.83 -4.70 -3.98
N ILE A 212 -11.97 -5.73 -3.92
CA ILE A 212 -11.60 -6.37 -2.66
C ILE A 212 -10.84 -5.38 -1.77
N ILE A 213 -9.85 -4.67 -2.34
CA ILE A 213 -9.08 -3.66 -1.62
C ILE A 213 -10.00 -2.52 -1.15
N GLY A 214 -10.92 -2.07 -2.01
CA GLY A 214 -11.91 -1.06 -1.70
C GLY A 214 -12.87 -1.45 -0.58
N LEU A 215 -13.36 -2.70 -0.58
CA LEU A 215 -14.23 -3.23 0.48
C LEU A 215 -13.50 -3.32 1.83
N LEU A 216 -12.25 -3.78 1.84
CA LEU A 216 -11.43 -3.81 3.06
C LEU A 216 -11.19 -2.40 3.61
N PHE A 217 -10.90 -1.44 2.73
CA PHE A 217 -10.73 -0.05 3.11
C PHE A 217 -12.02 0.57 3.66
N LEU A 218 -13.14 0.37 2.96
CA LEU A 218 -14.45 0.82 3.40
C LEU A 218 -14.82 0.20 4.75
N ALA A 219 -14.60 -1.10 4.94
CA ALA A 219 -14.83 -1.79 6.21
C ALA A 219 -14.01 -1.15 7.34
N ALA A 220 -12.71 -0.88 7.11
CA ALA A 220 -11.85 -0.21 8.09
C ALA A 220 -12.40 1.17 8.51
N LEU A 221 -12.99 1.92 7.58
CA LEU A 221 -13.63 3.21 7.84
C LEU A 221 -14.97 3.06 8.56
N LEU A 222 -15.86 2.16 8.10
CA LEU A 222 -17.18 1.92 8.67
C LEU A 222 -17.12 1.38 10.11
N LEU A 223 -16.08 0.61 10.45
CA LEU A 223 -15.86 0.13 11.83
C LEU A 223 -15.70 1.27 12.86
N ASN A 224 -15.46 2.51 12.41
CA ASN A 224 -15.48 3.69 13.29
C ASN A 224 -16.88 4.03 13.81
N ALA A 225 -17.94 3.49 13.20
CA ALA A 225 -19.30 3.59 13.73
C ALA A 225 -19.48 2.77 15.02
N TRP A 226 -18.66 1.73 15.24
CA TRP A 226 -18.72 0.92 16.45
C TRP A 226 -17.82 1.46 17.57
N LYS A 227 -16.57 1.83 17.23
CA LYS A 227 -15.59 2.38 18.16
C LYS A 227 -14.77 3.47 17.50
N GLU A 228 -14.51 4.55 18.22
CA GLU A 228 -13.63 5.62 17.75
C GLU A 228 -12.24 5.08 17.40
N ARG A 229 -11.72 5.49 16.25
CA ARG A 229 -10.41 5.07 15.73
C ARG A 229 -10.20 3.55 15.83
N PHE A 230 -11.17 2.77 15.34
CA PHE A 230 -11.18 1.31 15.47
C PHE A 230 -9.84 0.67 15.05
N TRP A 231 -9.33 1.04 13.86
CA TRP A 231 -8.06 0.55 13.34
C TRP A 231 -6.89 0.83 14.30
N CYS A 232 -6.76 2.06 14.79
CA CYS A 232 -5.68 2.47 15.69
C CYS A 232 -5.73 1.75 17.05
N ARG A 233 -6.92 1.37 17.52
CA ARG A 233 -7.13 0.64 18.79
C ARG A 233 -6.83 -0.85 18.68
N TYR A 234 -7.29 -1.49 17.61
CA TYR A 234 -7.40 -2.95 17.56
C TYR A 234 -6.56 -3.64 16.47
N ILE A 235 -6.18 -2.92 15.41
CA ILE A 235 -5.54 -3.54 14.24
C ILE A 235 -4.09 -3.05 14.08
N CYS A 236 -3.86 -1.75 14.20
CA CYS A 236 -2.62 -1.08 13.78
C CYS A 236 -1.35 -1.62 14.47
N PRO A 237 -0.49 -2.39 13.77
CA PRO A 237 0.75 -2.91 14.33
C PRO A 237 1.78 -1.80 14.58
N ALA A 238 1.82 -0.75 13.74
CA ALA A 238 2.74 0.37 13.93
C ALA A 238 2.42 1.11 15.24
N GLY A 239 1.13 1.28 15.54
CA GLY A 239 0.68 1.83 16.81
C GLY A 239 1.05 0.96 18.01
N ALA A 240 1.05 -0.37 17.86
CA ALA A 240 1.51 -1.30 18.90
C ALA A 240 3.03 -1.22 19.10
N LEU A 241 3.81 -1.11 18.02
CA LEU A 241 5.27 -0.95 18.09
C LEU A 241 5.64 0.35 18.82
N LEU A 242 5.06 1.47 18.40
CA LEU A 242 5.28 2.77 19.05
C LEU A 242 4.86 2.78 20.52
N ALA A 243 3.87 1.96 20.90
CA ALA A 243 3.45 1.82 22.29
C ALA A 243 4.54 1.22 23.19
N LEU A 244 5.37 0.30 22.67
CA LEU A 244 6.49 -0.29 23.41
C LEU A 244 7.57 0.76 23.76
N PHE A 245 7.79 1.73 22.87
CA PHE A 245 8.77 2.80 23.07
C PHE A 245 8.21 3.99 23.86
N SER A 246 6.90 4.19 23.87
CA SER A 246 6.25 5.32 24.55
C SER A 246 6.28 5.26 26.09
N ARG A 247 6.81 4.18 26.70
CA ARG A 247 6.86 4.01 28.16
C ARG A 247 7.68 5.09 28.87
N PHE A 248 8.69 5.64 28.20
CA PHE A 248 9.64 6.59 28.78
C PHE A 248 9.31 8.07 28.54
N ASN A 249 8.12 8.37 28.02
CA ASN A 249 7.77 9.74 27.64
C ASN A 249 7.72 10.75 28.80
N LEU A 250 7.97 12.01 28.46
CA LEU A 250 8.12 13.14 29.39
C LEU A 250 6.78 13.73 29.86
N PHE A 251 5.74 13.61 29.03
CA PHE A 251 4.42 14.16 29.30
C PHE A 251 3.53 13.09 29.94
N LYS A 252 3.23 13.22 31.22
CA LYS A 252 2.36 12.28 31.94
C LYS A 252 1.04 12.95 32.29
N LEU A 253 -0.06 12.19 32.20
CA LEU A 253 -1.37 12.67 32.61
C LEU A 253 -1.41 12.78 34.14
N GLN A 254 -1.78 13.94 34.65
CA GLN A 254 -2.02 14.19 36.07
C GLN A 254 -3.44 14.72 36.24
N ILE A 255 -4.18 14.13 37.18
CA ILE A 255 -5.51 14.58 37.57
C ILE A 255 -5.42 15.17 38.97
N ASP A 256 -5.86 16.41 39.10
CA ASP A 256 -6.07 17.07 40.39
C ASP A 256 -7.34 16.52 41.05
N SER A 257 -7.17 15.82 42.18
CA SER A 257 -8.27 15.18 42.91
C SER A 257 -9.25 16.19 43.51
N GLU A 258 -8.78 17.39 43.87
CA GLU A 258 -9.64 18.43 44.48
C GLU A 258 -10.58 19.04 43.44
N LYS A 259 -10.10 19.17 42.19
CA LYS A 259 -10.91 19.71 41.08
C LYS A 259 -11.75 18.66 40.36
N CYS A 260 -11.46 17.37 40.55
CA CYS A 260 -12.11 16.30 39.78
C CYS A 260 -13.49 15.95 40.34
N ILE A 261 -14.55 16.23 39.58
CA ILE A 261 -15.94 15.90 39.93
C ILE A 261 -16.40 14.51 39.46
N HIS A 262 -15.47 13.61 39.10
CA HIS A 262 -15.74 12.23 38.68
C HIS A 262 -16.80 12.06 37.57
N CYS A 263 -16.89 13.01 36.63
CA CYS A 263 -17.91 12.99 35.56
C CYS A 263 -17.66 11.98 34.43
N HIS A 264 -16.47 11.33 34.38
CA HIS A 264 -16.03 10.38 33.34
C HIS A 264 -16.00 10.90 31.88
N LEU A 265 -16.22 12.20 31.62
CA LEU A 265 -16.19 12.75 30.26
C LEU A 265 -14.86 12.50 29.53
N CYS A 266 -13.74 12.59 30.26
CA CYS A 266 -12.41 12.31 29.72
C CYS A 266 -12.24 10.87 29.22
N SER A 267 -12.85 9.89 29.90
CA SER A 267 -12.81 8.48 29.51
C SER A 267 -13.81 8.14 28.40
N ILE A 268 -15.00 8.74 28.45
CA ILE A 268 -16.03 8.60 27.40
C ILE A 268 -15.51 9.11 26.05
N HIS A 269 -14.80 10.25 26.04
CA HIS A 269 -14.29 10.89 24.83
C HIS A 269 -12.80 10.60 24.55
N CYS A 270 -12.22 9.59 25.20
CA CYS A 270 -10.85 9.17 24.92
C CYS A 270 -10.81 8.42 23.58
N GLU A 271 -10.19 9.03 22.55
CA GLU A 271 -10.20 8.50 21.19
C GLU A 271 -9.55 7.10 21.06
N THR A 272 -8.60 6.75 21.93
CA THR A 272 -7.86 5.47 21.89
C THR A 272 -8.11 4.54 23.08
N ASN A 273 -9.06 4.87 23.96
CA ASN A 273 -9.34 4.09 25.17
C ASN A 273 -8.12 3.95 26.11
N ALA A 274 -7.32 5.02 26.24
CA ALA A 274 -6.24 5.10 27.22
C ALA A 274 -6.74 5.27 28.67
N ARG A 275 -8.06 5.36 28.87
CA ARG A 275 -8.75 5.51 30.17
C ARG A 275 -8.10 6.56 31.09
N PRO A 276 -8.22 7.87 30.79
CA PRO A 276 -7.68 8.93 31.63
C PRO A 276 -8.13 8.89 33.10
N TYR A 277 -9.39 8.49 33.34
CA TYR A 277 -9.96 8.38 34.69
C TYR A 277 -10.65 7.01 34.89
N PRO A 278 -10.42 6.32 36.03
CA PRO A 278 -9.61 6.73 37.18
C PRO A 278 -8.10 6.71 36.89
N ALA A 279 -7.32 7.55 37.58
CA ALA A 279 -5.93 7.86 37.21
C ALA A 279 -4.98 6.64 37.29
N ASP A 280 -5.27 5.70 38.18
CA ASP A 280 -4.56 4.42 38.36
C ASP A 280 -4.79 3.43 37.21
N GLU A 281 -5.84 3.62 36.42
CA GLU A 281 -6.13 2.83 35.22
C GLU A 281 -5.58 3.45 33.93
N TRP A 282 -4.91 4.61 34.00
CA TRP A 282 -4.41 5.30 32.81
C TRP A 282 -3.33 4.49 32.08
N ARG A 283 -3.58 4.22 30.80
CA ARG A 283 -2.67 3.47 29.92
C ARG A 283 -1.88 4.45 29.07
N SER A 284 -0.71 4.87 29.56
CA SER A 284 0.15 5.82 28.82
C SER A 284 0.59 5.29 27.46
N SER A 285 0.78 3.98 27.32
CA SER A 285 1.13 3.32 26.05
C SER A 285 0.03 3.40 24.99
N GLU A 286 -1.20 3.73 25.38
CA GLU A 286 -2.34 3.94 24.49
C GLU A 286 -2.67 5.41 24.26
N CYS A 287 -2.09 6.31 25.07
CA CYS A 287 -2.28 7.74 24.90
C CYS A 287 -1.54 8.24 23.66
N ILE A 288 -2.29 8.85 22.74
CA ILE A 288 -1.75 9.50 21.53
C ILE A 288 -1.56 11.01 21.71
N TYR A 289 -1.62 11.50 22.95
CA TYR A 289 -1.41 12.93 23.27
C TYR A 289 -2.30 13.86 22.44
N CYS A 290 -3.58 13.48 22.34
CA CYS A 290 -4.57 14.25 21.58
C CYS A 290 -5.16 15.44 22.35
N GLU A 291 -4.86 15.54 23.65
CA GLU A 291 -5.31 16.61 24.58
C GLU A 291 -6.83 16.77 24.74
N THR A 292 -7.63 15.92 24.10
CA THR A 292 -9.11 15.99 24.15
C THR A 292 -9.65 15.81 25.57
N CYS A 293 -9.01 14.98 26.39
CA CYS A 293 -9.43 14.77 27.78
C CYS A 293 -9.29 16.04 28.63
N ALA A 294 -8.19 16.79 28.46
CA ALA A 294 -7.97 18.04 29.16
C ALA A 294 -8.84 19.18 28.61
N ALA A 295 -9.05 19.22 27.28
CA ALA A 295 -9.91 20.21 26.65
C ALA A 295 -11.40 20.10 27.04
N ILE A 296 -11.92 18.88 27.23
CA ILE A 296 -13.33 18.65 27.58
C ILE A 296 -13.63 18.77 29.09
N CYS A 297 -12.60 18.73 29.94
CA CYS A 297 -12.76 18.74 31.39
C CYS A 297 -13.45 20.04 31.86
N PRO A 298 -14.63 19.97 32.53
CA PRO A 298 -15.38 21.16 32.92
C PRO A 298 -14.73 21.96 34.05
N THR A 299 -13.88 21.32 34.85
CA THR A 299 -13.22 21.89 36.04
C THR A 299 -11.71 22.10 35.86
N GLY A 300 -11.18 21.87 34.64
CA GLY A 300 -9.75 22.05 34.37
C GLY A 300 -8.81 21.13 35.17
N ALA A 301 -9.32 20.00 35.68
CA ALA A 301 -8.58 19.11 36.59
C ALA A 301 -7.45 18.29 35.93
N ILE A 302 -7.38 18.23 34.59
CA ILE A 302 -6.43 17.37 33.87
C ILE A 302 -5.29 18.21 33.30
N ASN A 303 -4.05 17.79 33.58
CA ASN A 303 -2.83 18.43 33.09
C ASN A 303 -1.79 17.42 32.58
N PHE A 304 -0.87 17.90 31.74
CA PHE A 304 0.27 17.14 31.24
C PHE A 304 1.60 17.84 31.59
N PRO A 305 2.03 17.80 32.87
CA PRO A 305 3.29 18.41 33.27
C PRO A 305 4.49 17.70 32.61
N LEU A 306 5.55 18.47 32.38
CA LEU A 306 6.85 17.95 31.98
C LEU A 306 7.51 17.31 33.20
N LYS A 307 7.53 15.98 33.25
CA LYS A 307 8.15 15.23 34.35
C LYS A 307 8.98 14.08 33.80
N TRP A 308 10.28 14.12 34.03
CA TRP A 308 11.20 13.04 33.67
C TRP A 308 11.27 12.01 34.80
N GLN A 309 10.16 11.35 35.09
CA GLN A 309 10.09 10.27 36.09
C GLN A 309 9.34 9.05 35.52
N PRO A 310 9.90 7.83 35.61
CA PRO A 310 9.22 6.62 35.18
C PRO A 310 8.10 6.27 36.17
N VAL A 311 6.86 6.69 35.88
CA VAL A 311 5.67 6.21 36.60
C VAL A 311 5.45 4.73 36.26
N LYS A 312 5.07 3.90 37.24
CA LYS A 312 4.68 2.49 37.00
C LYS A 312 3.47 2.46 36.07
N ILE A 313 3.69 2.10 34.81
CA ILE A 313 2.64 2.00 33.80
C ILE A 313 1.92 0.67 34.00
N LYS A 314 0.59 0.71 34.11
CA LYS A 314 -0.26 -0.48 34.01
C LYS A 314 -0.22 -0.95 32.56
N GLY A 315 0.70 -1.89 32.28
CA GLY A 315 0.82 -2.53 30.98
C GLY A 315 -0.48 -3.23 30.59
N ILE A 316 -0.67 -3.45 29.30
CA ILE A 316 -1.75 -4.33 28.86
C ILE A 316 -1.35 -5.75 29.24
N ASP A 317 -2.16 -6.41 30.06
CA ASP A 317 -1.95 -7.80 30.44
C ASP A 317 -2.12 -8.71 29.21
N LEU A 318 -0.99 -9.00 28.57
CA LEU A 318 -0.89 -10.04 27.57
C LEU A 318 -0.77 -11.37 28.32
N ASN A 319 -1.86 -12.14 28.35
CA ASN A 319 -1.83 -13.48 28.93
C ASN A 319 -0.69 -14.28 28.28
N ARG A 320 0.24 -14.84 29.07
CA ARG A 320 1.39 -15.63 28.60
C ARG A 320 0.97 -16.71 27.61
N ARG A 321 -0.16 -17.37 27.85
CA ARG A 321 -0.71 -18.39 26.94
C ARG A 321 -1.08 -17.80 25.58
N LYS A 322 -1.66 -16.60 25.54
CA LYS A 322 -2.00 -15.91 24.27
C LYS A 322 -0.74 -15.49 23.51
N LEU A 323 0.27 -14.97 24.20
CA LEU A 323 1.55 -14.63 23.58
C LEU A 323 2.21 -15.84 22.95
N LEU A 324 2.34 -16.94 23.69
CA LEU A 324 2.93 -18.18 23.19
C LEU A 324 2.13 -18.73 21.99
N LEU A 325 0.80 -18.80 22.11
CA LEU A 325 -0.06 -19.26 21.01
C LEU A 325 0.06 -18.36 19.77
N THR A 326 0.13 -17.04 19.92
CA THR A 326 0.27 -16.13 18.77
C THR A 326 1.66 -16.22 18.15
N SER A 327 2.73 -16.33 18.93
CA SER A 327 4.08 -16.55 18.41
C SER A 327 4.15 -17.89 17.66
N LEU A 328 3.60 -18.96 18.24
CA LEU A 328 3.50 -20.26 17.58
C LEU A 328 2.68 -20.17 16.29
N THR A 329 1.52 -19.49 16.32
CA THR A 329 0.70 -19.27 15.11
C THR A 329 1.48 -18.51 14.05
N GLY A 330 2.26 -17.49 14.42
CA GLY A 330 3.14 -16.78 13.52
C GLY A 330 4.24 -17.65 12.92
N LEU A 331 4.71 -18.68 13.62
CA LEU A 331 5.64 -19.68 13.08
C LEU A 331 4.93 -20.71 12.18
N PHE A 332 3.73 -21.17 12.58
CA PHE A 332 2.93 -22.14 11.84
C PHE A 332 2.23 -21.56 10.60
N ILE A 333 2.02 -20.24 10.52
CA ILE A 333 1.45 -19.62 9.32
C ILE A 333 2.46 -19.58 8.18
N VAL A 334 3.77 -19.57 8.49
CA VAL A 334 4.84 -19.54 7.49
C VAL A 334 4.80 -20.69 6.50
N PRO A 335 4.65 -21.97 6.90
CA PRO A 335 4.48 -23.04 5.92
C PRO A 335 3.23 -22.85 5.05
N ILE A 336 2.15 -22.22 5.53
CA ILE A 336 0.99 -21.90 4.65
C ILE A 336 1.39 -20.92 3.55
N PHE A 337 2.22 -19.93 3.87
CA PHE A 337 2.71 -18.95 2.90
C PHE A 337 3.83 -19.51 2.00
N LYS A 338 4.66 -20.43 2.49
CA LYS A 338 5.84 -20.97 1.79
C LYS A 338 5.61 -22.31 1.08
N ILE A 339 4.69 -23.17 1.52
CA ILE A 339 4.34 -24.43 0.87
C ILE A 339 3.38 -24.13 -0.27
N THR A 340 3.89 -23.46 -1.30
CA THR A 340 3.17 -23.24 -2.55
C THR A 340 4.00 -23.73 -3.72
N SER A 341 3.32 -24.27 -4.73
CA SER A 341 3.95 -24.79 -5.95
C SER A 341 4.76 -23.72 -6.69
N HIS A 342 4.47 -22.44 -6.45
CA HIS A 342 5.08 -21.29 -7.11
C HIS A 342 6.56 -21.08 -6.73
N ARG A 343 7.05 -21.72 -5.65
CA ARG A 343 8.49 -21.81 -5.34
C ARG A 343 9.24 -22.87 -6.16
N GLN A 344 8.53 -23.92 -6.59
CA GLN A 344 9.14 -25.01 -7.37
C GLN A 344 9.15 -24.71 -8.87
N ARG A 345 8.11 -24.05 -9.38
CA ARG A 345 8.03 -23.55 -10.76
C ARG A 345 7.42 -22.16 -10.77
N ALA A 346 8.07 -21.24 -11.46
CA ALA A 346 7.55 -19.90 -11.65
C ALA A 346 6.22 -19.96 -12.42
N PHE A 347 5.25 -19.17 -11.98
CA PHE A 347 3.98 -19.05 -12.70
C PHE A 347 4.23 -18.30 -14.03
N PRO A 348 3.73 -18.79 -15.19
CA PRO A 348 4.03 -18.19 -16.48
C PRO A 348 3.66 -16.71 -16.59
N ALA A 349 2.54 -16.29 -15.96
CA ALA A 349 2.10 -14.89 -15.99
C ALA A 349 2.75 -14.00 -14.91
N LEU A 350 3.64 -14.55 -14.06
CA LEU A 350 4.31 -13.77 -13.01
C LEU A 350 5.47 -12.95 -13.60
N ILE A 351 5.14 -11.93 -14.37
CA ILE A 351 6.09 -10.99 -14.95
C ILE A 351 6.25 -9.83 -13.98
N ARG A 352 7.43 -9.68 -13.37
CA ARG A 352 7.71 -8.57 -12.44
C ARG A 352 8.15 -7.32 -13.21
N PRO A 353 7.97 -6.11 -12.63
CA PRO A 353 8.55 -4.90 -13.21
C PRO A 353 10.08 -5.01 -13.31
N PRO A 354 10.71 -4.24 -14.22
CA PRO A 354 12.17 -4.17 -14.30
C PRO A 354 12.75 -3.69 -12.95
N GLY A 355 13.95 -4.16 -12.62
CA GLY A 355 14.61 -3.86 -11.35
C GLY A 355 14.09 -4.68 -10.15
N ALA A 356 13.03 -5.48 -10.30
CA ALA A 356 12.60 -6.39 -9.24
C ALA A 356 13.69 -7.41 -8.89
N LEU A 357 13.97 -7.56 -7.59
CA LEU A 357 14.91 -8.55 -7.08
C LEU A 357 14.45 -10.00 -7.35
N PRO A 358 15.32 -11.00 -7.14
CA PRO A 358 14.90 -12.41 -7.14
C PRO A 358 13.68 -12.62 -6.23
N GLU A 359 12.76 -13.52 -6.61
CA GLU A 359 11.41 -13.58 -6.02
C GLU A 359 11.40 -13.64 -4.48
N GLU A 360 12.28 -14.43 -3.87
CA GLU A 360 12.33 -14.57 -2.41
C GLU A 360 12.78 -13.27 -1.72
N GLU A 361 13.80 -12.60 -2.26
CA GLU A 361 14.27 -11.31 -1.75
C GLU A 361 13.27 -10.19 -2.00
N PHE A 362 12.63 -10.21 -3.16
CA PHE A 362 11.57 -9.28 -3.52
C PHE A 362 10.41 -9.37 -2.53
N LEU A 363 9.91 -10.58 -2.23
CA LEU A 363 8.82 -10.80 -1.29
C LEU A 363 9.21 -10.43 0.16
N ALA A 364 10.47 -10.65 0.54
CA ALA A 364 10.97 -10.23 1.85
C ALA A 364 11.01 -8.69 2.02
N LYS A 365 11.24 -7.92 0.93
CA LYS A 365 11.34 -6.46 0.98
C LYS A 365 10.04 -5.73 0.58
N CYS A 366 9.18 -6.32 -0.26
CA CYS A 366 8.01 -5.64 -0.80
C CYS A 366 6.93 -5.42 0.27
N VAL A 367 6.60 -4.15 0.52
CA VAL A 367 5.57 -3.74 1.49
C VAL A 367 4.19 -3.53 0.87
N LYS A 368 3.99 -3.93 -0.39
CA LYS A 368 2.67 -3.94 -1.05
C LYS A 368 1.97 -2.56 -1.01
N CYS A 369 2.76 -1.48 -1.06
CA CYS A 369 2.27 -0.10 -0.95
C CYS A 369 1.50 0.36 -2.18
N GLY A 370 1.82 -0.16 -3.36
CA GLY A 370 1.15 0.17 -4.63
C GLY A 370 1.69 1.42 -5.33
N GLU A 371 2.81 2.00 -4.89
CA GLU A 371 3.41 3.17 -5.55
C GLU A 371 3.80 2.87 -7.01
N CYS A 372 4.49 1.75 -7.23
CA CYS A 372 4.85 1.28 -8.58
C CYS A 372 3.63 1.05 -9.50
N LEU A 373 2.49 0.62 -8.94
CA LEU A 373 1.25 0.40 -9.70
C LEU A 373 0.67 1.74 -10.19
N LYS A 374 0.71 2.76 -9.32
CA LYS A 374 0.15 4.07 -9.63
C LYS A 374 0.94 4.80 -10.71
N VAL A 375 2.27 4.74 -10.64
CA VAL A 375 3.14 5.49 -11.57
C VAL A 375 3.27 4.88 -12.96
N CYS A 376 2.80 3.64 -13.16
CA CYS A 376 2.87 2.95 -14.44
C CYS A 376 2.01 3.69 -15.50
N PRO A 377 2.58 4.32 -16.54
CA PRO A 377 1.82 5.18 -17.45
C PRO A 377 0.86 4.40 -18.36
N THR A 378 1.13 3.11 -18.58
CA THR A 378 0.31 2.23 -19.43
C THR A 378 -0.75 1.47 -18.64
N ASN A 379 -0.85 1.67 -17.32
CA ASN A 379 -1.63 0.83 -16.40
C ASN A 379 -1.26 -0.67 -16.43
N GLY A 380 -0.14 -1.06 -17.06
CA GLY A 380 0.24 -2.47 -17.22
C GLY A 380 0.56 -3.19 -15.91
N LEU A 381 1.07 -2.48 -14.90
CA LEU A 381 1.32 -3.05 -13.58
C LEU A 381 0.02 -3.16 -12.78
N GLN A 382 -0.28 -4.37 -12.33
CA GLN A 382 -1.49 -4.77 -11.64
C GLN A 382 -1.17 -5.45 -10.30
N PRO A 383 -2.06 -5.40 -9.31
CA PRO A 383 -1.86 -6.11 -8.05
C PRO A 383 -2.16 -7.61 -8.24
N ALA A 384 -1.14 -8.45 -8.04
CA ALA A 384 -1.24 -9.90 -8.16
C ALA A 384 -2.32 -10.48 -7.22
N LEU A 385 -2.98 -11.55 -7.67
CA LEU A 385 -3.97 -12.31 -6.92
C LEU A 385 -3.40 -13.66 -6.48
N SER A 386 -3.09 -14.51 -7.46
CA SER A 386 -2.64 -15.89 -7.26
C SER A 386 -1.28 -16.16 -7.88
N GLU A 387 -0.84 -15.34 -8.84
CA GLU A 387 0.37 -15.54 -9.65
C GLU A 387 1.64 -15.69 -8.81
N ALA A 388 1.69 -14.99 -7.66
CA ALA A 388 2.81 -15.00 -6.72
C ALA A 388 2.49 -15.76 -5.41
N GLY A 389 1.40 -16.51 -5.39
CA GLY A 389 0.91 -17.20 -4.20
C GLY A 389 0.40 -16.24 -3.12
N PRO A 390 0.05 -16.76 -1.93
CA PRO A 390 -0.53 -15.95 -0.86
C PRO A 390 0.45 -14.89 -0.33
N GLU A 391 1.77 -15.16 -0.34
CA GLU A 391 2.81 -14.22 0.12
C GLU A 391 2.93 -13.00 -0.80
N GLY A 392 2.74 -13.22 -2.11
CA GLY A 392 2.78 -12.21 -3.14
C GLY A 392 1.44 -11.56 -3.46
N LEU A 393 0.38 -11.81 -2.68
CA LEU A 393 -0.91 -11.13 -2.88
C LEU A 393 -0.71 -9.59 -2.84
N TRP A 394 -1.24 -8.90 -3.85
CA TRP A 394 -1.15 -7.46 -4.11
C TRP A 394 0.24 -6.90 -4.42
N THR A 395 1.22 -7.76 -4.71
CA THR A 395 2.50 -7.33 -5.26
C THR A 395 2.37 -7.00 -6.76
N PRO A 396 3.23 -6.14 -7.35
CA PRO A 396 3.14 -5.76 -8.75
C PRO A 396 3.44 -6.90 -9.73
N VAL A 397 2.53 -7.13 -10.68
CA VAL A 397 2.70 -8.01 -11.84
C VAL A 397 2.33 -7.25 -13.11
N LEU A 398 3.11 -7.41 -14.18
CA LEU A 398 2.79 -6.87 -15.49
C LEU A 398 1.72 -7.75 -16.14
N VAL A 399 0.62 -7.13 -16.55
CA VAL A 399 -0.45 -7.79 -17.32
C VAL A 399 -0.51 -7.13 -18.70
N PRO A 400 0.22 -7.67 -19.71
CA PRO A 400 0.35 -7.08 -21.03
C PRO A 400 -0.97 -6.70 -21.69
N ARG A 401 -2.03 -7.47 -21.45
CA ARG A 401 -3.36 -7.19 -21.99
C ARG A 401 -3.98 -5.90 -21.47
N VAL A 402 -3.68 -5.49 -20.23
CA VAL A 402 -4.11 -4.20 -19.68
C VAL A 402 -3.17 -3.10 -20.17
N GLY A 403 -1.88 -3.34 -20.12
CA GLY A 403 -0.84 -2.42 -20.56
C GLY A 403 0.54 -3.07 -20.57
N TYR A 404 1.48 -2.47 -21.28
CA TYR A 404 2.83 -3.01 -21.47
C TYR A 404 3.88 -2.19 -20.73
N CYS A 405 5.08 -2.75 -20.56
CA CYS A 405 6.22 -2.01 -20.03
C CYS A 405 6.75 -1.04 -21.10
N GLU A 406 6.44 0.25 -20.95
CA GLU A 406 6.90 1.30 -21.87
C GLU A 406 8.43 1.33 -21.95
N TYR A 407 8.99 1.36 -23.17
CA TYR A 407 10.41 1.08 -23.42
C TYR A 407 11.32 2.13 -22.76
N TYR A 408 11.03 3.41 -22.96
CA TYR A 408 11.74 4.55 -22.37
C TYR A 408 11.08 5.04 -21.07
N CYS A 409 10.86 4.13 -20.12
CA CYS A 409 10.25 4.45 -18.84
C CYS A 409 10.90 3.67 -17.67
N SER A 410 11.29 4.39 -16.63
CA SER A 410 11.89 3.88 -15.39
C SER A 410 11.11 4.27 -14.11
N LEU A 411 9.99 4.99 -14.22
CA LEU A 411 9.21 5.50 -13.06
C LEU A 411 8.95 4.50 -11.94
N CYS A 412 8.60 3.24 -12.25
CA CYS A 412 8.27 2.23 -11.24
C CYS A 412 9.47 1.85 -10.35
N THR A 413 10.69 2.05 -10.83
CA THR A 413 11.93 1.77 -10.09
C THR A 413 12.33 2.93 -9.18
N GLN A 414 11.81 4.14 -9.43
CA GLN A 414 12.13 5.36 -8.68
C GLN A 414 11.27 5.57 -7.42
N VAL A 415 10.25 4.72 -7.19
CA VAL A 415 9.25 4.92 -6.12
C VAL A 415 9.23 3.82 -5.06
N CYS A 416 10.26 2.97 -5.01
CA CYS A 416 10.26 1.83 -4.11
C CYS A 416 10.91 2.20 -2.76
N PRO A 417 10.13 2.36 -1.66
CA PRO A 417 10.68 2.81 -0.37
C PRO A 417 11.61 1.79 0.32
N THR A 418 11.57 0.52 -0.10
CA THR A 418 12.31 -0.57 0.55
C THR A 418 13.40 -1.18 -0.33
N GLY A 419 13.56 -0.70 -1.57
CA GLY A 419 14.48 -1.29 -2.54
C GLY A 419 14.13 -2.72 -2.93
N ALA A 420 12.85 -3.13 -2.83
CA ALA A 420 12.37 -4.38 -3.42
C ALA A 420 12.48 -4.35 -4.96
N ILE A 421 12.31 -3.17 -5.54
CA ILE A 421 12.63 -2.85 -6.92
C ILE A 421 13.85 -1.93 -6.87
N LYS A 422 14.95 -2.35 -7.49
CA LYS A 422 16.16 -1.54 -7.62
C LYS A 422 15.88 -0.38 -8.57
N GLU A 423 16.30 0.82 -8.19
CA GLU A 423 16.31 1.99 -9.07
C GLU A 423 17.23 1.73 -10.27
N LEU A 424 16.74 2.00 -11.48
CA LEU A 424 17.45 1.82 -12.73
C LEU A 424 17.35 3.10 -13.55
N THR A 425 18.38 3.42 -14.32
CA THR A 425 18.24 4.40 -15.41
C THR A 425 17.49 3.79 -16.60
N VAL A 426 17.07 4.61 -17.55
CA VAL A 426 16.41 4.12 -18.77
C VAL A 426 17.34 3.19 -19.56
N GLU A 427 18.62 3.55 -19.64
CA GLU A 427 19.66 2.80 -20.35
C GLU A 427 19.88 1.43 -19.71
N GLU A 428 19.92 1.35 -18.39
CA GLU A 428 19.99 0.08 -17.69
C GLU A 428 18.71 -0.73 -17.91
N LYS A 429 17.55 -0.09 -17.76
CA LYS A 429 16.24 -0.74 -17.84
C LYS A 429 15.96 -1.40 -19.19
N VAL A 430 16.40 -0.81 -20.31
CA VAL A 430 16.18 -1.40 -21.65
C VAL A 430 16.96 -2.69 -21.88
N THR A 431 18.01 -2.94 -21.08
CA THR A 431 18.78 -4.21 -21.12
C THR A 431 18.17 -5.30 -20.24
N VAL A 432 17.25 -4.95 -19.34
CA VAL A 432 16.67 -5.90 -18.38
C VAL A 432 15.57 -6.71 -19.03
N LYS A 433 15.82 -8.02 -19.20
CA LYS A 433 14.82 -8.99 -19.63
C LYS A 433 13.89 -9.37 -18.47
N ILE A 434 12.61 -9.01 -18.57
CA ILE A 434 11.57 -9.34 -17.58
C ILE A 434 10.69 -10.53 -17.99
N GLY A 435 10.83 -11.02 -19.22
CA GLY A 435 10.11 -12.17 -19.76
C GLY A 435 10.45 -12.44 -21.22
N THR A 436 9.72 -13.35 -21.86
CA THR A 436 9.91 -13.74 -23.27
C THR A 436 8.57 -13.86 -23.98
N ALA A 437 8.49 -13.36 -25.23
CA ALA A 437 7.30 -13.48 -26.07
C ALA A 437 7.25 -14.80 -26.86
N TRP A 438 6.04 -15.31 -27.09
CA TRP A 438 5.78 -16.58 -27.77
C TRP A 438 4.60 -16.45 -28.72
N VAL A 439 4.75 -16.93 -29.95
CA VAL A 439 3.67 -16.92 -30.95
C VAL A 439 2.90 -18.24 -30.91
N ASP A 440 1.60 -18.15 -30.71
CA ASP A 440 0.65 -19.24 -30.85
C ASP A 440 0.20 -19.35 -32.32
N LYS A 441 0.84 -20.27 -33.05
CA LYS A 441 0.59 -20.48 -34.48
C LYS A 441 -0.84 -20.92 -34.78
N THR A 442 -1.57 -21.47 -33.82
CA THR A 442 -2.96 -21.90 -33.99
C THR A 442 -3.96 -20.75 -34.04
N ARG A 443 -3.51 -19.54 -33.65
CA ARG A 443 -4.36 -18.34 -33.51
C ARG A 443 -3.83 -17.15 -34.31
N CYS A 444 -2.55 -17.14 -34.59
CA CYS A 444 -1.89 -16.08 -35.34
C CYS A 444 -2.43 -16.02 -36.78
N LEU A 445 -2.94 -14.87 -37.21
CA LEU A 445 -3.65 -14.72 -38.49
C LEU A 445 -2.83 -15.21 -39.71
N PRO A 446 -1.52 -14.93 -39.82
CA PRO A 446 -0.71 -15.46 -40.92
C PRO A 446 -0.61 -16.98 -40.90
N TYR A 447 -0.37 -17.59 -39.72
CA TYR A 447 -0.18 -19.03 -39.58
C TYR A 447 -1.48 -19.85 -39.64
N ALA A 448 -2.56 -19.33 -39.07
CA ALA A 448 -3.81 -20.08 -38.89
C ALA A 448 -4.82 -19.83 -40.00
N LEU A 449 -4.87 -18.61 -40.55
CA LEU A 449 -5.90 -18.19 -41.51
C LEU A 449 -5.32 -17.73 -42.86
N GLY A 450 -3.99 -17.72 -43.03
CA GLY A 450 -3.36 -17.21 -44.24
C GLY A 450 -3.64 -15.73 -44.51
N LYS A 451 -3.82 -14.91 -43.45
CA LYS A 451 -4.05 -13.47 -43.55
C LYS A 451 -2.81 -12.67 -43.14
N GLN A 452 -2.40 -11.72 -43.97
CA GLN A 452 -1.28 -10.83 -43.70
C GLN A 452 -1.48 -9.99 -42.41
N CYS A 453 -0.52 -10.04 -41.49
CA CYS A 453 -0.50 -9.24 -40.27
C CYS A 453 0.92 -9.08 -39.72
N ILE A 454 1.38 -7.83 -39.57
CA ILE A 454 2.74 -7.49 -39.11
C ILE A 454 2.76 -6.66 -37.81
N VAL A 455 1.61 -6.50 -37.16
CA VAL A 455 1.38 -5.56 -36.05
C VAL A 455 2.38 -5.73 -34.90
N CYS A 456 2.70 -6.97 -34.52
CA CYS A 456 3.63 -7.22 -33.42
C CYS A 456 5.08 -6.83 -33.75
N GLU A 457 5.49 -6.94 -35.01
CA GLU A 457 6.83 -6.54 -35.45
C GLU A 457 6.94 -5.01 -35.50
N GLU A 458 5.91 -4.33 -36.02
CA GLU A 458 5.86 -2.87 -36.11
C GLU A 458 5.96 -2.21 -34.73
N HIS A 459 5.28 -2.78 -33.73
CA HIS A 459 5.30 -2.27 -32.36
C HIS A 459 6.50 -2.73 -31.53
N CYS A 460 7.38 -3.60 -32.02
CA CYS A 460 8.55 -4.03 -31.24
C CYS A 460 9.56 -2.88 -31.08
N PRO A 461 9.79 -2.34 -29.86
CA PRO A 461 10.59 -1.14 -29.66
C PRO A 461 12.10 -1.44 -29.51
N VAL A 462 12.46 -2.72 -29.34
CA VAL A 462 13.86 -3.13 -29.18
C VAL A 462 14.61 -2.94 -30.50
N SER A 463 15.87 -2.51 -30.42
CA SER A 463 16.77 -2.37 -31.57
C SER A 463 18.06 -3.18 -31.32
N PRO A 464 18.37 -4.22 -32.13
CA PRO A 464 17.56 -4.76 -33.23
C PRO A 464 16.20 -5.31 -32.78
N LYS A 465 15.22 -5.41 -33.69
CA LYS A 465 13.87 -5.90 -33.35
C LYS A 465 13.93 -7.37 -32.90
N ALA A 466 13.30 -7.63 -31.75
CA ALA A 466 13.15 -8.99 -31.22
C ALA A 466 12.08 -9.81 -31.96
N ILE A 467 11.24 -9.18 -32.76
CA ILE A 467 10.26 -9.86 -33.61
C ILE A 467 10.68 -9.62 -35.05
N LYS A 468 10.95 -10.70 -35.78
CA LYS A 468 11.33 -10.70 -37.20
C LYS A 468 10.18 -11.26 -38.03
N LEU A 469 10.15 -10.98 -39.32
CA LEU A 469 9.16 -11.56 -40.24
C LEU A 469 9.81 -12.67 -41.06
N ILE A 470 9.12 -13.81 -41.14
CA ILE A 470 9.48 -14.94 -42.00
C ILE A 470 8.34 -15.24 -42.96
N GLN A 471 8.66 -15.76 -44.13
CA GLN A 471 7.65 -16.18 -45.10
C GLN A 471 7.07 -17.54 -44.70
N VAL A 472 5.74 -17.66 -44.71
CA VAL A 472 5.03 -18.90 -44.39
C VAL A 472 3.92 -19.15 -45.40
N GLU A 473 3.76 -20.41 -45.76
CA GLU A 473 2.66 -20.88 -46.59
C GLU A 473 1.57 -21.48 -45.71
N THR A 474 0.32 -21.11 -45.96
CA THR A 474 -0.83 -21.58 -45.18
C THR A 474 -1.96 -21.98 -46.11
N LEU A 475 -2.49 -23.18 -45.89
CA LEU A 475 -3.66 -23.66 -46.61
C LEU A 475 -4.91 -22.99 -46.04
N THR A 476 -5.59 -22.19 -46.86
CA THR A 476 -6.83 -21.53 -46.44
C THR A 476 -8.00 -22.51 -46.45
N PRO A 477 -9.10 -22.23 -45.72
CA PRO A 477 -10.32 -23.06 -45.75
C PRO A 477 -10.87 -23.30 -47.16
N GLU A 478 -10.60 -22.40 -48.11
CA GLU A 478 -10.97 -22.49 -49.52
C GLU A 478 -10.03 -23.40 -50.36
N GLY A 479 -9.06 -24.07 -49.72
CA GLY A 479 -8.10 -24.95 -50.37
C GLY A 479 -6.98 -24.23 -51.14
N LYS A 480 -6.83 -22.91 -50.97
CA LYS A 480 -5.78 -22.11 -51.62
C LYS A 480 -4.53 -22.02 -50.72
N ILE A 481 -3.36 -22.02 -51.33
CA ILE A 481 -2.10 -21.75 -50.62
C ILE A 481 -1.90 -20.23 -50.58
N ALA A 482 -1.89 -19.65 -49.39
CA ALA A 482 -1.57 -18.25 -49.17
C ALA A 482 -0.14 -18.12 -48.61
N SER A 483 0.73 -17.38 -49.29
CA SER A 483 2.07 -17.03 -48.81
C SER A 483 2.03 -15.68 -48.12
N ASN A 484 2.27 -15.65 -46.80
CA ASN A 484 2.23 -14.43 -45.99
C ASN A 484 3.51 -14.26 -45.17
N LEU A 485 3.75 -13.04 -44.71
CA LEU A 485 4.76 -12.78 -43.69
C LEU A 485 4.17 -13.05 -42.31
N ALA A 486 4.89 -13.82 -41.50
CA ALA A 486 4.49 -14.19 -40.15
C ALA A 486 5.58 -13.85 -39.13
N PRO A 487 5.20 -13.54 -37.88
CA PRO A 487 6.17 -13.20 -36.85
C PRO A 487 6.96 -14.42 -36.40
N PHE A 488 8.25 -14.18 -36.17
CA PHE A 488 9.20 -15.06 -35.51
C PHE A 488 9.86 -14.28 -34.38
N VAL A 489 9.89 -14.84 -33.16
CA VAL A 489 10.45 -14.16 -32.00
C VAL A 489 11.89 -14.62 -31.79
N ASP A 490 12.80 -13.67 -31.82
CA ASP A 490 14.17 -13.83 -31.35
C ASP A 490 14.18 -13.73 -29.81
N VAL A 491 14.38 -14.87 -29.16
CA VAL A 491 14.34 -14.99 -27.70
C VAL A 491 15.50 -14.24 -27.04
N ASN A 492 16.64 -14.11 -27.71
CA ASN A 492 17.84 -13.51 -27.13
C ASN A 492 17.71 -11.99 -27.05
N THR A 493 17.08 -11.38 -28.06
CA THR A 493 16.82 -9.93 -28.08
C THR A 493 15.53 -9.54 -27.33
N CYS A 494 14.58 -10.46 -27.15
CA CYS A 494 13.31 -10.16 -26.50
C CYS A 494 13.48 -9.83 -25.01
N ILE A 495 13.11 -8.61 -24.60
CA ILE A 495 13.12 -8.17 -23.19
C ILE A 495 11.82 -8.48 -22.43
N GLY A 496 10.76 -8.94 -23.12
CA GLY A 496 9.49 -9.29 -22.48
C GLY A 496 8.61 -8.11 -22.07
N CYS A 497 8.69 -6.97 -22.77
CA CYS A 497 7.92 -5.77 -22.41
C CYS A 497 6.39 -5.90 -22.55
N GLY A 498 5.89 -6.88 -23.31
CA GLY A 498 4.45 -7.14 -23.44
C GLY A 498 3.71 -6.32 -24.48
N ILE A 499 4.35 -5.38 -25.19
CA ILE A 499 3.66 -4.52 -26.17
C ILE A 499 3.05 -5.31 -27.33
N CYS A 500 3.72 -6.38 -27.77
CA CYS A 500 3.22 -7.25 -28.84
C CYS A 500 1.94 -7.98 -28.45
N GLU A 501 1.81 -8.42 -27.19
CA GLU A 501 0.59 -9.02 -26.65
C GLU A 501 -0.53 -7.98 -26.50
N ASN A 502 -0.18 -6.78 -26.02
CA ASN A 502 -1.13 -5.67 -25.88
C ASN A 502 -1.77 -5.27 -27.22
N LYS A 503 -0.94 -5.13 -28.27
CA LYS A 503 -1.36 -4.67 -29.61
C LYS A 503 -1.86 -5.80 -30.51
N CYS A 504 -1.85 -7.04 -30.06
CA CYS A 504 -2.36 -8.16 -30.83
C CYS A 504 -3.85 -7.91 -31.20
N VAL A 505 -4.15 -7.97 -32.50
CA VAL A 505 -5.48 -7.75 -33.07
C VAL A 505 -6.48 -8.88 -32.76
N VAL A 506 -5.98 -10.01 -32.24
CA VAL A 506 -6.82 -11.11 -31.77
C VAL A 506 -7.42 -10.73 -30.41
N ALA A 507 -8.73 -10.54 -30.37
CA ALA A 507 -9.42 -9.85 -29.27
C ALA A 507 -9.58 -10.69 -27.99
N ASP A 508 -9.73 -12.01 -28.12
CA ASP A 508 -9.88 -12.96 -27.02
C ASP A 508 -8.51 -13.31 -26.41
N LEU A 509 -7.98 -14.52 -26.63
CA LEU A 509 -6.63 -14.88 -26.21
C LEU A 509 -5.61 -14.41 -27.28
N PRO A 510 -4.68 -13.50 -26.97
CA PRO A 510 -3.72 -13.00 -27.94
C PRO A 510 -2.92 -14.12 -28.61
N ALA A 511 -2.69 -13.97 -29.92
CA ALA A 511 -1.88 -14.91 -30.69
C ALA A 511 -0.37 -14.80 -30.41
N ILE A 512 0.07 -13.74 -29.73
CA ILE A 512 1.43 -13.61 -29.20
C ILE A 512 1.32 -13.25 -27.72
N ARG A 513 2.03 -13.98 -26.85
CA ARG A 513 1.92 -13.88 -25.40
C ARG A 513 3.29 -13.80 -24.75
N VAL A 514 3.43 -13.00 -23.71
CA VAL A 514 4.65 -12.92 -22.91
C VAL A 514 4.51 -13.79 -21.67
N THR A 515 5.59 -14.51 -21.33
CA THR A 515 5.69 -15.28 -20.09
C THR A 515 6.95 -14.89 -19.33
N SER A 516 7.02 -15.22 -18.04
CA SER A 516 8.16 -14.95 -17.16
C SER A 516 9.43 -15.73 -17.50
N VAL A 517 9.39 -16.68 -18.44
CA VAL A 517 10.55 -17.51 -18.78
C VAL A 517 11.68 -16.66 -19.37
N GLY A 518 12.92 -16.99 -18.99
CA GLY A 518 14.12 -16.28 -19.43
C GLY A 518 14.31 -14.91 -18.78
N GLU A 519 13.53 -14.56 -17.75
CA GLU A 519 13.71 -13.32 -16.99
C GLU A 519 15.05 -13.29 -16.24
N HIS A 520 15.66 -12.11 -16.19
CA HIS A 520 16.99 -11.91 -15.61
C HIS A 520 17.04 -12.25 -14.10
N ARG A 521 15.95 -12.04 -13.37
CA ARG A 521 15.87 -12.25 -11.91
C ARG A 521 15.88 -13.72 -11.48
N SER A 522 15.62 -14.67 -12.39
CA SER A 522 15.42 -16.07 -12.04
C SER A 522 16.43 -16.96 -12.77
N GLN A 523 17.29 -17.63 -12.00
CA GLN A 523 18.20 -18.64 -12.54
C GLN A 523 17.45 -19.95 -12.90
N LYS A 524 16.30 -20.20 -12.26
CA LYS A 524 15.53 -21.45 -12.43
C LYS A 524 14.53 -21.39 -13.58
N ASN A 525 13.98 -20.21 -13.87
CA ASN A 525 12.94 -20.05 -14.88
C ASN A 525 13.55 -19.77 -16.26
N ARG A 526 14.30 -20.73 -16.79
CA ARG A 526 15.02 -20.64 -18.07
C ARG A 526 14.53 -21.70 -19.06
N LEU A 527 14.89 -21.53 -20.33
CA LEU A 527 14.72 -22.58 -21.32
C LEU A 527 15.71 -23.71 -21.01
N VAL A 528 15.22 -24.95 -20.95
CA VAL A 528 16.01 -26.12 -20.51
C VAL A 528 16.98 -26.61 -21.58
N LEU A 529 16.73 -26.27 -22.84
CA LEU A 529 17.61 -26.56 -23.97
C LEU A 529 18.22 -25.26 -24.48
N PRO A 530 19.54 -25.22 -24.75
CA PRO A 530 20.18 -24.08 -25.38
C PRO A 530 19.48 -23.78 -26.71
N THR A 531 19.16 -22.51 -26.94
CA THR A 531 18.88 -22.03 -28.30
C THR A 531 20.16 -22.19 -29.12
N VAL A 532 20.04 -22.58 -30.38
CA VAL A 532 21.11 -23.07 -31.29
C VAL A 532 22.43 -22.26 -31.27
N GLU A 533 22.42 -21.00 -30.84
CA GLU A 533 23.59 -20.10 -30.74
C GLU A 533 24.49 -20.31 -29.49
N GLU A 534 24.05 -21.01 -28.43
CA GLU A 534 24.93 -21.25 -27.25
C GLU A 534 26.06 -22.27 -27.52
N ASN A 535 26.04 -22.96 -28.67
CA ASN A 535 27.03 -23.97 -29.04
C ASN A 535 28.23 -23.43 -29.85
N GLU A 536 28.28 -22.14 -30.18
CA GLU A 536 29.37 -21.58 -31.02
C GLU A 536 30.51 -20.92 -30.23
N ASN A 537 30.43 -20.86 -28.89
CA ASN A 537 31.47 -20.25 -28.04
C ASN A 537 31.92 -21.14 -26.86
N SER A 538 31.76 -22.46 -26.96
CA SER A 538 32.38 -23.41 -26.01
C SER A 538 33.70 -23.96 -26.52
#